data_AF-A0AAV7ZHL1-F1
#
_entry.id   AF-A0AAV7ZHL1-F1
#
_cell.length_a   1.000
_cell.length_b   1.000
_cell.length_c   1.000
_cell.angle_alpha   90.00
_cell.angle_beta   90.00
_cell.angle_gamma   90.00
#
_symmetry.space_group_name_H-M   'P 1'
#
loop_
_entity.id
_entity.type
_entity.pdbx_description
1 polymer ?
#
loop_
_entity_poly.entity_id
_entity_poly.type
_entity_poly.pdbx_seq_one_letter_code
_entity_poly.pdbx_strand_id
1 'polypeptide(L)'
;MATVISQINIQLSEYINCNDLADVKFIVGEKQYEMYGHKLILSLSSLMWKTFFFSGQWQETSKKGMVVINLPKEDPKIFEELLKYCYIGLPDFQKHNVLQIYQKADYYLMEDLKILCKNFIRKDLDEDNGVWYYQQTLLLNNKPMIKFLTHEIVKNSKVLFQKKGCLKGIHPRVVQKLLCNNHLLCDEIDLFRRICETDLDAILKKFLTSLLKYDLIGTKGRSEIKATEFGSKWLEDLKKKETDNQCSFTKAINRCLTIFPKKTIIEQPRCYKFKKKNREINVLLLAATRHRGYIRDVFYSICSQGILPENVKLFQAQKKTIKKKILHSFDCVFTFSYEPFHDSKEYGKLLSDFVESGKGLVICASDSLRKNHVRGLKGTILGRKYLPFAPGVLIHNHPSKLGKILNPHHPIMKGVTSFDGGKDTFHIQTDTIHQEGEIIAEYENGQPLIGVNVIKKDYQQNGCVVVLNIWPVSDKVRNKKSFWLPSTDGSLMISNSIVYATNC
;
A
#
# COMPACT_ATOMS: atom_id res chain seq x y z
N MET A 1 -21.31 -28.11 1.78
CA MET A 1 -22.31 -28.03 0.71
C MET A 1 -21.75 -28.80 -0.48
N ALA A 2 -22.29 -29.99 -0.74
CA ALA A 2 -21.93 -30.79 -1.91
C ALA A 2 -22.49 -30.08 -3.15
N THR A 3 -21.61 -29.62 -4.04
CA THR A 3 -22.01 -28.98 -5.28
C THR A 3 -22.46 -30.08 -6.25
N VAL A 4 -23.70 -30.02 -6.71
CA VAL A 4 -24.16 -30.80 -7.86
C VAL A 4 -23.29 -30.40 -9.05
N ILE A 5 -22.38 -31.27 -9.48
CA ILE A 5 -21.65 -31.09 -10.73
C ILE A 5 -22.69 -31.22 -11.84
N SER A 6 -22.78 -30.23 -12.73
CA SER A 6 -23.71 -30.29 -13.85
C SER A 6 -23.37 -31.50 -14.74
N GLN A 7 -24.37 -32.18 -15.30
CA GLN A 7 -24.16 -33.31 -16.22
C GLN A 7 -23.19 -32.95 -17.36
N ILE A 8 -23.22 -31.70 -17.81
CA ILE A 8 -22.33 -31.15 -18.84
C ILE A 8 -20.86 -31.14 -18.36
N ASN A 9 -20.58 -30.78 -17.11
CA ASN A 9 -19.21 -30.80 -16.59
C ASN A 9 -18.64 -32.22 -16.50
N ILE A 10 -19.50 -33.22 -16.20
CA ILE A 10 -19.08 -34.64 -16.22
C ILE A 10 -18.69 -35.05 -17.64
N GLN A 11 -19.51 -34.73 -18.63
CA GLN A 11 -19.22 -35.03 -20.03
C GLN A 11 -17.97 -34.28 -20.54
N LEU A 12 -17.79 -33.01 -20.18
CA LEU A 12 -16.60 -32.24 -20.56
C LEU A 12 -15.32 -32.76 -19.91
N SER A 13 -15.40 -33.43 -18.75
CA SER A 13 -14.22 -33.98 -18.08
C SER A 13 -13.53 -35.07 -18.90
N GLU A 14 -14.28 -35.83 -19.71
CA GLU A 14 -13.77 -36.87 -20.61
C GLU A 14 -12.93 -36.28 -21.76
N TYR A 15 -13.09 -34.98 -22.05
CA TYR A 15 -12.37 -34.27 -23.11
C TYR A 15 -11.13 -33.52 -22.61
N ILE A 16 -10.81 -33.57 -21.31
CA ILE A 16 -9.59 -32.95 -20.77
C ILE A 16 -8.38 -33.69 -21.33
N ASN A 17 -7.51 -32.97 -22.04
CA ASN A 17 -6.32 -33.53 -22.68
C ASN A 17 -6.62 -34.71 -23.62
N CYS A 18 -7.82 -34.74 -24.22
CA CYS A 18 -8.24 -35.77 -25.16
C CYS A 18 -8.02 -35.31 -26.60
N ASN A 19 -7.58 -36.22 -27.48
CA ASN A 19 -7.38 -35.94 -28.90
C ASN A 19 -8.70 -35.95 -29.70
N ASP A 20 -9.76 -36.53 -29.16
CA ASP A 20 -11.06 -36.55 -29.83
C ASP A 20 -11.60 -35.13 -29.96
N LEU A 21 -11.93 -34.73 -31.20
CA LEU A 21 -12.39 -33.38 -31.59
C LEU A 21 -11.41 -32.23 -31.30
N ALA A 22 -10.19 -32.53 -30.85
CA ALA A 22 -9.18 -31.51 -30.60
C ALA A 22 -8.82 -30.77 -31.89
N ASP A 23 -8.72 -29.45 -31.79
CA ASP A 23 -8.33 -28.54 -32.86
C ASP A 23 -7.08 -27.72 -32.49
N VAL A 24 -6.51 -27.98 -31.30
CA VAL A 24 -5.20 -27.50 -30.87
C VAL A 24 -4.41 -28.58 -30.12
N LYS A 25 -3.11 -28.66 -30.43
CA LYS A 25 -2.10 -29.47 -29.75
C LYS A 25 -1.02 -28.56 -29.16
N PHE A 26 -0.71 -28.76 -27.89
CA PHE A 26 0.37 -28.09 -27.18
C PHE A 26 1.56 -29.04 -27.03
N ILE A 27 2.77 -28.53 -27.26
CA ILE A 27 4.02 -29.22 -26.95
C ILE A 27 4.61 -28.54 -25.73
N VAL A 28 4.44 -29.15 -24.55
CA VAL A 28 4.64 -28.51 -23.25
C VAL A 28 5.92 -28.99 -22.58
N GLY A 29 6.71 -28.03 -22.10
CA GLY A 29 7.95 -28.26 -21.37
C GLY A 29 9.11 -28.73 -22.24
N GLU A 30 10.29 -28.82 -21.63
CA GLU A 30 11.54 -29.21 -22.32
C GLU A 30 11.49 -30.63 -22.89
N LYS A 31 10.73 -31.51 -22.23
CA LYS A 31 10.50 -32.90 -22.66
C LYS A 31 9.42 -33.04 -23.74
N GLN A 32 8.86 -31.94 -24.22
CA GLN A 32 7.90 -31.90 -25.32
C GLN A 32 6.68 -32.80 -25.12
N TYR A 33 6.04 -32.72 -23.94
CA TYR A 33 4.81 -33.47 -23.68
C TYR A 33 3.69 -32.97 -24.59
N GLU A 34 3.08 -33.89 -25.34
CA GLU A 34 1.92 -33.55 -26.18
C GLU A 34 0.67 -33.46 -25.32
N MET A 35 -0.04 -32.35 -25.44
CA MET A 35 -1.33 -32.13 -24.78
C MET A 35 -2.36 -31.60 -25.76
N TYR A 36 -3.61 -32.03 -25.63
CA TYR A 36 -4.68 -31.71 -26.57
C TYR A 36 -5.70 -30.76 -25.95
N GLY A 37 -6.33 -29.92 -26.78
CA GLY A 37 -7.38 -29.03 -26.34
C GLY A 37 -8.32 -28.60 -27.46
N HIS A 38 -9.34 -27.84 -27.05
CA HIS A 38 -10.38 -27.33 -27.93
C HIS A 38 -10.38 -25.79 -27.90
N LYS A 39 -10.14 -25.13 -29.04
CA LYS A 39 -10.02 -23.66 -29.17
C LYS A 39 -11.21 -22.94 -28.55
N LEU A 40 -12.42 -23.44 -28.77
CA LEU A 40 -13.65 -22.85 -28.21
C LEU A 40 -13.64 -22.86 -26.68
N ILE A 41 -13.36 -24.01 -26.06
CA ILE A 41 -13.36 -24.16 -24.59
C ILE A 41 -12.26 -23.28 -23.98
N LEU A 42 -11.05 -23.33 -24.52
CA LEU A 42 -9.92 -22.54 -24.05
C LEU A 42 -10.19 -21.02 -24.16
N SER A 43 -10.87 -20.60 -25.22
CA SER A 43 -11.21 -19.19 -25.47
C SER A 43 -12.34 -18.66 -24.58
N LEU A 44 -13.23 -19.53 -24.09
CA LEU A 44 -14.25 -19.15 -23.12
C LEU A 44 -13.62 -18.88 -21.74
N SER A 45 -12.56 -19.63 -21.40
CA SER A 45 -11.90 -19.54 -20.09
C SER A 45 -10.74 -18.54 -20.03
N SER A 46 -10.18 -18.14 -21.17
CA SER A 46 -9.00 -17.26 -21.26
C SER A 46 -9.14 -16.24 -22.38
N LEU A 47 -9.05 -14.96 -22.03
CA LEU A 47 -9.03 -13.87 -23.00
C LEU A 47 -7.78 -13.94 -23.90
N MET A 48 -6.63 -14.38 -23.34
CA MET A 48 -5.41 -14.56 -24.11
C MET A 48 -5.61 -15.58 -25.23
N TRP A 49 -6.14 -16.77 -24.91
CA TRP A 49 -6.42 -17.81 -25.91
C TRP A 49 -7.46 -17.36 -26.94
N LYS A 50 -8.51 -16.66 -26.51
CA LYS A 50 -9.50 -16.08 -27.42
C LYS A 50 -8.86 -15.14 -28.44
N THR A 51 -7.99 -14.24 -27.98
CA THR A 51 -7.24 -13.34 -28.86
C THR A 51 -6.28 -14.12 -29.74
N PHE A 52 -5.55 -15.10 -29.20
CA PHE A 52 -4.60 -15.92 -29.96
C PHE A 52 -5.28 -16.66 -31.12
N PHE A 53 -6.41 -17.33 -30.87
CA PHE A 53 -7.08 -18.15 -31.88
C PHE A 53 -7.94 -17.37 -32.89
N PHE A 54 -8.57 -16.25 -32.49
CA PHE A 54 -9.62 -15.62 -33.29
C PHE A 54 -9.32 -14.17 -33.73
N SER A 55 -8.14 -13.62 -33.47
CA SER A 55 -7.76 -12.27 -33.92
C SER A 55 -7.30 -12.19 -35.39
N GLY A 56 -7.20 -13.32 -36.09
CA GLY A 56 -6.79 -13.38 -37.51
C GLY A 56 -5.31 -13.08 -37.76
N GLN A 57 -4.51 -12.83 -36.72
CA GLN A 57 -3.09 -12.48 -36.82
C GLN A 57 -2.14 -13.68 -36.90
N TRP A 58 -2.63 -14.89 -36.63
CA TRP A 58 -1.80 -16.10 -36.50
C TRP A 58 -2.17 -17.11 -37.59
N GLN A 59 -1.21 -17.41 -38.47
CA GLN A 59 -1.42 -18.34 -39.58
C GLN A 59 -1.40 -19.79 -39.09
N GLU A 60 -2.49 -20.51 -39.33
CA GLU A 60 -2.63 -21.93 -39.01
C GLU A 60 -1.57 -22.74 -39.76
N THR A 61 -0.60 -23.27 -39.02
CA THR A 61 0.53 -24.03 -39.59
C THR A 61 0.38 -25.50 -39.25
N SER A 62 -0.60 -26.20 -39.83
CA SER A 62 -0.49 -27.65 -40.01
C SER A 62 -1.51 -28.26 -40.99
N LYS A 63 -1.17 -29.44 -41.53
CA LYS A 63 -2.05 -30.30 -42.34
C LYS A 63 -3.19 -30.84 -41.45
N LYS A 64 -4.45 -30.71 -41.90
CA LYS A 64 -5.72 -31.15 -41.26
C LYS A 64 -6.35 -30.24 -40.19
N GLY A 65 -6.06 -28.94 -40.15
CA GLY A 65 -6.81 -27.98 -39.32
C GLY A 65 -6.49 -27.97 -37.81
N MET A 66 -5.54 -28.80 -37.37
CA MET A 66 -5.01 -28.81 -36.00
C MET A 66 -3.95 -27.70 -35.83
N VAL A 67 -4.06 -26.86 -34.81
CA VAL A 67 -3.02 -25.84 -34.50
C VAL A 67 -2.00 -26.43 -33.52
N VAL A 68 -0.69 -26.32 -33.81
CA VAL A 68 0.37 -26.78 -32.90
C VAL A 68 1.05 -25.59 -32.22
N ILE A 69 1.09 -25.60 -30.89
CA ILE A 69 1.66 -24.52 -30.08
C ILE A 69 2.80 -25.07 -29.21
N ASN A 70 4.01 -24.52 -29.38
CA ASN A 70 5.17 -24.90 -28.60
C ASN A 70 5.30 -24.03 -27.35
N LEU A 71 5.27 -24.66 -26.17
CA LEU A 71 5.36 -24.04 -24.86
C LEU A 71 6.54 -24.64 -24.06
N PRO A 72 7.80 -24.44 -24.50
CA PRO A 72 8.96 -25.14 -23.94
C PRO A 72 9.28 -24.77 -22.49
N LYS A 73 8.81 -23.61 -22.01
CA LYS A 73 9.04 -23.11 -20.64
C LYS A 73 7.88 -23.37 -19.68
N GLU A 74 6.81 -24.02 -20.15
CA GLU A 74 5.66 -24.36 -19.33
C GLU A 74 5.88 -25.68 -18.59
N ASP A 75 5.43 -25.75 -17.34
CA ASP A 75 5.42 -26.99 -16.58
C ASP A 75 4.19 -27.81 -17.00
N PRO A 76 4.37 -29.04 -17.51
CA PRO A 76 3.25 -29.90 -17.93
C PRO A 76 2.19 -30.10 -16.84
N LYS A 77 2.58 -30.27 -15.58
CA LYS A 77 1.64 -30.51 -14.48
C LYS A 77 0.80 -29.28 -14.21
N ILE A 78 1.41 -28.10 -14.22
CA ILE A 78 0.67 -26.84 -14.03
C ILE A 78 -0.25 -26.58 -15.23
N PHE A 79 0.22 -26.86 -16.44
CA PHE A 79 -0.59 -26.68 -17.64
C PHE A 79 -1.80 -27.62 -17.66
N GLU A 80 -1.64 -28.87 -17.21
CA GLU A 80 -2.75 -29.81 -17.03
C GLU A 80 -3.81 -29.27 -16.06
N GLU A 81 -3.41 -28.63 -14.96
CA GLU A 81 -4.36 -27.98 -14.04
C GLU A 81 -5.10 -26.79 -14.69
N LEU A 82 -4.44 -26.03 -15.57
CA LEU A 82 -5.11 -24.98 -16.35
C LEU A 82 -6.14 -25.59 -17.32
N LEU A 83 -5.81 -26.72 -17.95
CA LEU A 83 -6.75 -27.45 -18.79
C LEU A 83 -7.94 -27.92 -17.95
N LYS A 84 -7.73 -28.58 -16.80
CA LYS A 84 -8.83 -28.98 -15.90
C LYS A 84 -9.73 -27.80 -15.55
N TYR A 85 -9.17 -26.64 -15.21
CA TYR A 85 -9.97 -25.44 -14.99
C TYR A 85 -10.80 -25.04 -16.22
N CYS A 86 -10.26 -25.08 -17.44
CA CYS A 86 -11.00 -24.71 -18.65
C CYS A 86 -12.25 -25.59 -18.88
N TYR A 87 -12.19 -26.89 -18.59
CA TYR A 87 -13.29 -27.81 -18.89
C TYR A 87 -14.28 -27.95 -17.74
N ILE A 88 -13.80 -28.00 -16.49
CA ILE A 88 -14.65 -28.32 -15.34
C ILE A 88 -14.65 -27.23 -14.26
N GLY A 89 -13.90 -26.14 -14.44
CA GLY A 89 -13.84 -24.99 -13.53
C GLY A 89 -13.14 -25.25 -12.20
N LEU A 90 -12.64 -26.48 -11.99
CA LEU A 90 -12.10 -26.95 -10.71
C LEU A 90 -10.75 -27.67 -10.92
N PRO A 91 -9.64 -26.93 -10.88
CA PRO A 91 -8.31 -27.53 -10.81
C PRO A 91 -8.06 -28.14 -9.42
N ASP A 92 -7.13 -29.07 -9.33
CA ASP A 92 -6.67 -29.64 -8.07
C ASP A 92 -5.66 -28.69 -7.40
N PHE A 93 -6.18 -27.82 -6.53
CA PHE A 93 -5.34 -26.91 -5.76
C PHE A 93 -4.61 -27.63 -4.63
N GLN A 94 -3.28 -27.51 -4.65
CA GLN A 94 -2.38 -28.04 -3.64
C GLN A 94 -1.42 -26.93 -3.18
N LYS A 95 -0.90 -27.04 -1.96
CA LYS A 95 -0.04 -26.00 -1.37
C LYS A 95 1.16 -25.63 -2.24
N HIS A 96 1.73 -26.62 -2.93
CA HIS A 96 2.92 -26.45 -3.74
C HIS A 96 2.65 -25.96 -5.17
N ASN A 97 1.42 -26.10 -5.69
CA ASN A 97 1.09 -25.74 -7.08
C ASN A 97 0.32 -24.41 -7.21
N VAL A 98 -0.45 -23.99 -6.18
CA VAL A 98 -1.41 -22.89 -6.28
C VAL A 98 -0.78 -21.55 -6.65
N LEU A 99 0.45 -21.28 -6.19
CA LEU A 99 1.15 -20.04 -6.53
C LEU A 99 1.57 -19.99 -8.01
N GLN A 100 1.97 -21.13 -8.56
CA GLN A 100 2.33 -21.24 -9.98
C GLN A 100 1.07 -21.20 -10.85
N ILE A 101 -0.01 -21.88 -10.45
CA ILE A 101 -1.32 -21.78 -11.11
C ILE A 101 -1.77 -20.31 -11.15
N TYR A 102 -1.64 -19.56 -10.05
CA TYR A 102 -1.96 -18.12 -10.05
C TYR A 102 -1.11 -17.32 -11.03
N GLN A 103 0.21 -17.57 -11.09
CA GLN A 103 1.09 -16.89 -12.06
C GLN A 103 0.65 -17.15 -13.50
N LYS A 104 0.30 -18.40 -13.81
CA LYS A 104 -0.18 -18.76 -15.15
C LYS A 104 -1.56 -18.21 -15.43
N ALA A 105 -2.46 -18.20 -14.45
CA ALA A 105 -3.76 -17.55 -14.58
C ALA A 105 -3.61 -16.04 -14.87
N ASP A 106 -2.62 -15.37 -14.27
CA ASP A 106 -2.29 -13.96 -14.59
C ASP A 106 -1.71 -13.80 -16.00
N TYR A 107 -0.83 -14.71 -16.41
CA TYR A 107 -0.25 -14.71 -17.77
C TYR A 107 -1.30 -14.97 -18.86
N TYR A 108 -2.19 -15.93 -18.64
CA TYR A 108 -3.26 -16.33 -19.56
C TYR A 108 -4.54 -15.51 -19.39
N LEU A 109 -4.54 -14.46 -18.57
CA LEU A 109 -5.68 -13.57 -18.35
C LEU A 109 -6.97 -14.31 -17.91
N MET A 110 -6.83 -15.22 -16.95
CA MET A 110 -7.90 -16.05 -16.37
C MET A 110 -8.28 -15.49 -14.99
N GLU A 111 -9.10 -14.44 -14.97
CA GLU A 111 -9.40 -13.66 -13.74
C GLU A 111 -10.16 -14.47 -12.67
N ASP A 112 -11.10 -15.33 -13.07
CA ASP A 112 -11.85 -16.16 -12.13
C ASP A 112 -10.96 -17.22 -11.48
N LEU A 113 -10.03 -17.82 -12.23
CA LEU A 113 -9.03 -18.73 -11.68
C LEU A 113 -8.11 -18.04 -10.67
N LYS A 114 -7.73 -16.78 -10.92
CA LYS A 114 -6.97 -15.96 -9.95
C LYS A 114 -7.74 -15.78 -8.65
N ILE A 115 -9.06 -15.58 -8.71
CA ILE A 115 -9.92 -15.48 -7.53
C ILE A 115 -9.98 -16.82 -6.78
N LEU A 116 -10.13 -17.94 -7.49
CA LEU A 116 -10.13 -19.27 -6.89
C LEU A 116 -8.82 -19.57 -6.15
N CYS A 117 -7.67 -19.28 -6.77
CA CYS A 117 -6.35 -19.45 -6.13
C CYS A 117 -6.26 -18.65 -4.82
N LYS A 118 -6.68 -17.37 -4.83
CA LYS A 118 -6.67 -16.52 -3.63
C LYS A 118 -7.58 -17.07 -2.54
N ASN A 119 -8.74 -17.61 -2.92
CA ASN A 119 -9.69 -18.20 -1.97
C ASN A 119 -9.16 -19.49 -1.37
N PHE A 120 -8.49 -20.34 -2.15
CA PHE A 120 -7.80 -21.52 -1.65
C PHE A 120 -6.72 -21.12 -0.63
N ILE A 121 -5.81 -20.23 -1.01
CA ILE A 121 -4.73 -19.75 -0.12
C ILE A 121 -5.34 -19.20 1.17
N ARG A 122 -6.34 -18.31 1.08
CA ARG A 122 -6.96 -17.72 2.28
C ARG A 122 -7.53 -18.76 3.25
N LYS A 123 -8.10 -19.85 2.73
CA LYS A 123 -8.65 -20.94 3.57
C LYS A 123 -7.55 -21.82 4.15
N ASP A 124 -6.45 -21.98 3.43
CA ASP A 124 -5.32 -22.81 3.83
C ASP A 124 -4.32 -22.09 4.75
N LEU A 125 -4.35 -20.75 4.82
CA LEU A 125 -3.43 -19.95 5.63
C LEU A 125 -3.52 -20.31 7.13
N ASP A 126 -2.43 -20.83 7.66
CA ASP A 126 -2.26 -21.18 9.07
C ASP A 126 -0.86 -20.78 9.59
N GLU A 127 -0.61 -20.97 10.88
CA GLU A 127 0.68 -20.69 11.52
C GLU A 127 1.88 -21.47 10.96
N ASP A 128 1.67 -22.58 10.24
CA ASP A 128 2.74 -23.40 9.68
C ASP A 128 3.12 -22.97 8.27
N ASN A 129 2.16 -22.47 7.49
CA ASN A 129 2.34 -22.22 6.06
C ASN A 129 2.23 -20.74 5.65
N GLY A 130 1.70 -19.85 6.50
CA GLY A 130 1.38 -18.49 6.08
C GLY A 130 2.61 -17.66 5.70
N VAL A 131 3.69 -17.76 6.49
CA VAL A 131 4.95 -17.08 6.20
C VAL A 131 5.68 -17.74 5.02
N TRP A 132 5.53 -19.05 4.87
CA TRP A 132 6.07 -19.80 3.74
C TRP A 132 5.44 -19.34 2.43
N TYR A 133 4.12 -19.20 2.34
CA TYR A 133 3.43 -18.69 1.14
C TYR A 133 3.96 -17.31 0.73
N TYR A 134 4.20 -16.45 1.72
CA TYR A 134 4.75 -15.11 1.48
C TYR A 134 6.19 -15.16 0.97
N GLN A 135 7.04 -16.00 1.56
CA GLN A 135 8.38 -16.25 1.05
C GLN A 135 8.37 -16.73 -0.40
N GLN A 136 7.57 -17.76 -0.71
CA GLN A 136 7.49 -18.30 -2.07
C GLN A 136 7.02 -17.25 -3.07
N THR A 137 6.01 -16.46 -2.69
CA THR A 137 5.49 -15.39 -3.54
C THR A 137 6.51 -14.28 -3.80
N LEU A 138 7.40 -13.99 -2.85
CA LEU A 138 8.51 -13.05 -3.04
C LEU A 138 9.56 -13.62 -4.02
N LEU A 139 9.88 -14.91 -3.93
CA LEU A 139 10.79 -15.59 -4.87
C LEU A 139 10.25 -15.57 -6.29
N LEU A 140 8.96 -15.80 -6.43
CA LEU A 140 8.21 -15.79 -7.69
C LEU A 140 8.01 -14.38 -8.28
N ASN A 141 8.34 -13.32 -7.54
CA ASN A 141 8.23 -11.91 -7.94
C ASN A 141 6.86 -11.51 -8.52
N ASN A 142 5.77 -12.15 -8.08
CA ASN A 142 4.42 -11.83 -8.52
C ASN A 142 3.84 -10.69 -7.68
N LYS A 143 3.99 -9.43 -8.16
CA LYS A 143 3.58 -8.23 -7.41
C LYS A 143 2.12 -8.24 -6.93
N PRO A 144 1.12 -8.60 -7.77
CA PRO A 144 -0.27 -8.74 -7.30
C PRO A 144 -0.43 -9.72 -6.13
N MET A 145 0.21 -10.89 -6.21
CA MET A 145 0.14 -11.90 -5.15
C MET A 145 0.91 -11.47 -3.89
N ILE A 146 2.06 -10.79 -4.04
CA ILE A 146 2.81 -10.20 -2.92
C ILE A 146 1.90 -9.25 -2.14
N LYS A 147 1.18 -8.38 -2.83
CA LYS A 147 0.26 -7.42 -2.20
C LYS A 147 -0.87 -8.15 -1.45
N PHE A 148 -1.46 -9.16 -2.08
CA PHE A 148 -2.51 -9.98 -1.47
C PHE A 148 -2.03 -10.70 -0.20
N LEU A 149 -0.91 -11.43 -0.26
CA LEU A 149 -0.38 -12.17 0.89
C LEU A 149 0.13 -11.24 2.00
N THR A 150 0.67 -10.07 1.66
CA THR A 150 1.03 -9.06 2.67
C THR A 150 -0.19 -8.66 3.50
N HIS A 151 -1.33 -8.44 2.83
CA HIS A 151 -2.58 -8.10 3.50
C HIS A 151 -3.11 -9.25 4.37
N GLU A 152 -3.13 -10.48 3.84
CA GLU A 152 -3.59 -11.65 4.62
C GLU A 152 -2.67 -11.94 5.82
N ILE A 153 -1.36 -11.74 5.70
CA ILE A 153 -0.43 -11.86 6.84
C ILE A 153 -0.72 -10.81 7.91
N VAL A 154 -0.90 -9.54 7.52
CA VAL A 154 -1.24 -8.47 8.47
C VAL A 154 -2.51 -8.83 9.24
N LYS A 155 -3.57 -9.20 8.53
CA LYS A 155 -4.87 -9.54 9.09
C LYS A 155 -4.81 -10.74 10.06
N ASN A 156 -4.04 -11.77 9.71
CA ASN A 156 -3.97 -13.01 10.47
C ASN A 156 -2.74 -13.12 11.38
N SER A 157 -1.90 -12.07 11.44
CA SER A 157 -0.61 -12.07 12.17
C SER A 157 -0.70 -12.57 13.61
N LYS A 158 -1.78 -12.24 14.32
CA LYS A 158 -2.03 -12.77 15.68
C LYS A 158 -1.99 -14.28 15.73
N VAL A 159 -2.62 -14.97 14.77
CA VAL A 159 -2.68 -16.43 14.69
C VAL A 159 -1.38 -16.98 14.11
N LEU A 160 -0.91 -16.37 13.01
CA LEU A 160 0.28 -16.85 12.30
C LEU A 160 1.56 -16.88 13.16
N PHE A 161 1.67 -15.99 14.14
CA PHE A 161 2.84 -15.90 15.02
C PHE A 161 2.62 -16.50 16.42
N GLN A 162 1.49 -17.19 16.66
CA GLN A 162 1.22 -17.84 17.95
C GLN A 162 2.11 -19.06 18.20
N LYS A 163 2.27 -19.93 17.19
CA LYS A 163 2.97 -21.21 17.33
C LYS A 163 4.49 -21.04 17.28
N LYS A 164 5.19 -21.77 18.16
CA LYS A 164 6.66 -21.85 18.15
C LYS A 164 7.16 -22.39 16.81
N GLY A 165 8.24 -21.79 16.30
CA GLY A 165 8.87 -22.25 15.05
C GLY A 165 8.13 -21.89 13.76
N CYS A 166 7.10 -21.01 13.79
CA CYS A 166 6.41 -20.54 12.58
C CYS A 166 7.32 -19.77 11.59
N LEU A 167 8.51 -19.34 12.04
CA LEU A 167 9.54 -18.71 11.21
C LEU A 167 10.67 -19.65 10.81
N LYS A 168 10.58 -20.95 11.12
CA LYS A 168 11.62 -21.94 10.80
C LYS A 168 11.75 -22.09 9.28
N GLY A 169 12.98 -22.00 8.77
CA GLY A 169 13.25 -22.09 7.32
C GLY A 169 12.86 -20.85 6.51
N ILE A 170 12.46 -19.75 7.18
CA ILE A 170 12.18 -18.48 6.52
C ILE A 170 13.47 -17.67 6.36
N HIS A 171 13.70 -17.21 5.14
CA HIS A 171 14.90 -16.48 4.76
C HIS A 171 14.94 -15.11 5.46
N PRO A 172 16.11 -14.69 5.98
CA PRO A 172 16.36 -13.42 6.64
C PRO A 172 15.66 -12.18 6.04
N ARG A 173 15.79 -12.01 4.72
CA ARG A 173 15.23 -10.86 3.99
C ARG A 173 13.70 -10.83 3.99
N VAL A 174 13.06 -12.00 4.07
CA VAL A 174 11.59 -12.11 4.17
C VAL A 174 11.16 -11.64 5.55
N VAL A 175 11.85 -12.08 6.60
CA VAL A 175 11.61 -11.62 7.97
C VAL A 175 11.81 -10.11 8.09
N GLN A 176 12.89 -9.56 7.54
CA GLN A 176 13.10 -8.11 7.50
C GLN A 176 11.94 -7.37 6.81
N LYS A 177 11.47 -7.87 5.67
CA LYS A 177 10.37 -7.26 4.92
C LYS A 177 9.03 -7.33 5.66
N LEU A 178 8.79 -8.41 6.42
CA LEU A 178 7.65 -8.51 7.34
C LEU A 178 7.74 -7.48 8.46
N LEU A 179 8.93 -7.26 9.02
CA LEU A 179 9.15 -6.36 10.14
C LEU A 179 9.12 -4.87 9.73
N CYS A 180 9.32 -4.57 8.45
CA CYS A 180 9.03 -3.24 7.90
C CYS A 180 7.52 -2.95 7.82
N ASN A 181 6.65 -3.90 8.17
CA ASN A 181 5.20 -3.71 8.14
C ASN A 181 4.68 -3.25 9.52
N ASN A 182 4.39 -1.97 9.64
CA ASN A 182 3.92 -1.34 10.88
C ASN A 182 2.46 -1.68 11.25
N HIS A 183 1.79 -2.59 10.51
CA HIS A 183 0.39 -2.93 10.70
C HIS A 183 0.17 -4.35 11.24
N LEU A 184 1.23 -5.10 11.55
CA LEU A 184 1.09 -6.41 12.18
C LEU A 184 0.28 -6.28 13.48
N LEU A 185 -0.72 -7.14 13.65
CA LEU A 185 -1.66 -7.15 14.77
C LEU A 185 -1.20 -8.06 15.91
N CYS A 186 -0.15 -8.86 15.72
CA CYS A 186 0.43 -9.72 16.75
C CYS A 186 1.13 -8.92 17.84
N ASP A 187 1.28 -9.53 19.03
CA ASP A 187 2.05 -8.96 20.11
C ASP A 187 3.54 -8.88 19.72
N GLU A 188 4.14 -7.70 19.92
CA GLU A 188 5.53 -7.44 19.53
C GLU A 188 6.52 -8.33 20.28
N ILE A 189 6.22 -8.66 21.54
CA ILE A 189 7.06 -9.53 22.38
C ILE A 189 6.93 -10.97 21.89
N ASP A 190 5.72 -11.41 21.52
CA ASP A 190 5.52 -12.74 20.94
C ASP A 190 6.25 -12.87 19.60
N LEU A 191 6.11 -11.88 18.72
CA LEU A 191 6.85 -11.85 17.46
C LEU A 191 8.36 -11.84 17.69
N PHE A 192 8.85 -11.05 18.65
CA PHE A 192 10.26 -11.04 19.03
C PHE A 192 10.74 -12.42 19.50
N ARG A 193 9.96 -13.11 20.35
CA ARG A 193 10.25 -14.49 20.77
C ARG A 193 10.35 -15.44 19.57
N ARG A 194 9.44 -15.33 18.58
CA ARG A 194 9.48 -16.15 17.36
C ARG A 194 10.73 -15.90 16.52
N ILE A 195 11.19 -14.65 16.47
CA ILE A 195 12.44 -14.30 15.76
C ILE A 195 13.65 -14.87 16.51
N CYS A 196 13.68 -14.80 17.84
CA CYS A 196 14.75 -15.39 18.64
C CYS A 196 14.83 -16.92 18.55
N GLU A 197 13.76 -17.59 18.12
CA GLU A 197 13.72 -19.05 17.88
C GLU A 197 14.36 -19.46 16.54
N THR A 198 14.81 -18.51 15.72
CA THR A 198 15.42 -18.79 14.42
C THR A 198 16.95 -18.74 14.49
N ASP A 199 17.66 -19.47 13.61
CA ASP A 199 19.14 -19.47 13.49
C ASP A 199 19.68 -18.15 12.87
N LEU A 200 19.08 -17.02 13.22
CA LEU A 200 19.29 -15.71 12.60
C LEU A 200 20.18 -14.81 13.46
N ASP A 201 21.16 -15.33 14.21
CA ASP A 201 22.01 -14.56 15.14
C ASP A 201 22.61 -13.28 14.52
N ALA A 202 23.06 -13.32 13.26
CA ALA A 202 23.60 -12.16 12.54
C ALA A 202 22.53 -11.10 12.20
N ILE A 203 21.28 -11.52 12.01
CA ILE A 203 20.14 -10.65 11.68
C ILE A 203 19.44 -10.17 12.94
N LEU A 204 19.42 -10.97 14.01
CA LEU A 204 18.99 -10.55 15.35
C LEU A 204 19.84 -9.36 15.82
N LYS A 205 21.16 -9.43 15.60
CA LYS A 205 22.10 -8.35 15.94
C LYS A 205 21.79 -7.06 15.14
N LYS A 206 21.56 -7.17 13.83
CA LYS A 206 21.16 -6.03 12.97
C LYS A 206 19.77 -5.49 13.30
N PHE A 207 18.82 -6.37 13.61
CA PHE A 207 17.43 -6.05 13.92
C PHE A 207 17.29 -5.37 15.28
N LEU A 208 18.00 -5.85 16.31
CA LEU A 208 18.08 -5.21 17.63
C LEU A 208 18.79 -3.84 17.57
N THR A 209 19.85 -3.72 16.77
CA THR A 209 20.51 -2.42 16.53
C THR A 209 19.59 -1.43 15.81
N SER A 210 18.71 -1.92 14.94
CA SER A 210 17.68 -1.12 14.25
C SER A 210 16.52 -0.74 15.19
N LEU A 211 16.01 -1.69 16.00
CA LEU A 211 14.94 -1.45 16.97
C LEU A 211 15.31 -0.36 18.00
N LEU A 212 16.58 -0.32 18.45
CA LEU A 212 17.10 0.72 19.34
C LEU A 212 17.31 2.08 18.66
N LYS A 213 17.42 2.12 17.32
CA LYS A 213 17.65 3.34 16.53
C LYS A 213 16.34 4.01 16.06
N TYR A 214 15.24 3.27 15.99
CA TYR A 214 13.99 3.69 15.36
C TYR A 214 12.77 3.74 16.29
N ASP A 215 12.98 3.80 17.61
CA ASP A 215 11.91 4.11 18.57
C ASP A 215 10.73 3.12 18.62
N LEU A 216 10.94 1.88 18.18
CA LEU A 216 9.93 0.80 18.10
C LEU A 216 9.65 0.11 19.45
N ILE A 217 10.24 0.60 20.55
CA ILE A 217 9.95 0.17 21.92
C ILE A 217 9.46 1.40 22.70
N GLY A 218 8.33 1.29 23.39
CA GLY A 218 7.77 2.35 24.22
C GLY A 218 8.74 2.85 25.31
N THR A 219 8.49 4.06 25.82
CA THR A 219 9.35 4.74 26.81
C THR A 219 9.69 3.88 28.04
N LYS A 220 8.75 3.03 28.49
CA LYS A 220 8.92 2.09 29.61
C LYS A 220 9.91 0.96 29.32
N GLY A 221 9.86 0.38 28.11
CA GLY A 221 10.82 -0.63 27.67
C GLY A 221 12.22 -0.05 27.47
N ARG A 222 12.33 1.23 27.06
CA ARG A 222 13.63 1.93 26.99
C ARG A 222 14.20 2.26 28.36
N SER A 223 13.37 2.67 29.32
CA SER A 223 13.82 2.92 30.70
C SER A 223 14.24 1.64 31.40
N GLU A 224 13.57 0.51 31.16
CA GLU A 224 13.93 -0.78 31.76
C GLU A 224 15.21 -1.37 31.14
N ILE A 225 15.43 -1.17 29.83
CA ILE A 225 16.70 -1.52 29.14
C ILE A 225 17.86 -0.64 29.63
N LYS A 226 17.61 0.65 29.94
CA LYS A 226 18.62 1.59 30.47
C LYS A 226 18.87 1.47 31.98
N ALA A 227 17.89 1.00 32.75
CA ALA A 227 17.92 0.96 34.22
C ALA A 227 18.41 -0.38 34.81
N THR A 228 18.66 -1.37 33.97
CA THR A 228 19.32 -2.62 34.39
C THR A 228 20.84 -2.47 34.25
N GLU A 229 21.62 -3.12 35.13
CA GLU A 229 23.09 -3.26 35.03
C GLU A 229 23.58 -3.75 33.64
N PHE A 230 22.64 -4.27 32.85
CA PHE A 230 22.79 -4.72 31.48
C PHE A 230 23.11 -3.57 30.49
N GLY A 231 22.50 -2.38 30.62
CA GLY A 231 22.71 -1.28 29.66
C GLY A 231 24.15 -0.76 29.63
N SER A 232 24.81 -0.71 30.79
CA SER A 232 26.17 -0.20 30.96
C SER A 232 27.23 -1.22 30.53
N LYS A 233 27.05 -2.49 30.92
CA LYS A 233 28.03 -3.56 30.68
C LYS A 233 27.94 -4.13 29.25
N TRP A 234 26.75 -4.18 28.65
CA TRP A 234 26.52 -4.63 27.27
C TRP A 234 27.16 -3.70 26.23
N LEU A 235 27.21 -2.39 26.49
CA LEU A 235 27.92 -1.40 25.66
C LEU A 235 29.45 -1.47 25.82
N GLU A 236 29.95 -1.86 27.00
CA GLU A 236 31.38 -2.06 27.26
C GLU A 236 31.91 -3.39 26.71
N ASP A 237 31.13 -4.47 26.82
CA ASP A 237 31.48 -5.79 26.29
C ASP A 237 31.44 -5.82 24.75
N LEU A 238 30.60 -5.00 24.11
CA LEU A 238 30.64 -4.80 22.64
C LEU A 238 31.91 -4.07 22.15
N LYS A 239 32.57 -3.30 23.03
CA LYS A 239 33.87 -2.66 22.74
C LYS A 239 35.05 -3.57 23.05
N LYS A 240 34.89 -4.57 23.93
CA LYS A 240 35.93 -5.49 24.34
C LYS A 240 35.63 -6.91 23.84
N LYS A 241 36.29 -7.23 22.72
CA LYS A 241 36.66 -8.57 22.23
C LYS A 241 35.61 -9.39 21.47
N GLU A 242 35.87 -9.49 20.17
CA GLU A 242 35.87 -10.77 19.42
C GLU A 242 36.55 -11.86 20.25
N THR A 243 36.07 -13.12 20.14
CA THR A 243 36.57 -14.34 20.81
C THR A 243 35.97 -14.63 22.20
N ASP A 244 34.74 -15.16 22.26
CA ASP A 244 34.48 -16.54 22.72
C ASP A 244 32.98 -16.86 22.98
N ASN A 245 32.56 -17.99 22.41
CA ASN A 245 31.46 -18.90 22.78
C ASN A 245 29.98 -18.46 22.83
N GLN A 246 29.17 -19.23 22.06
CA GLN A 246 27.69 -19.35 22.08
C GLN A 246 27.06 -19.49 23.48
N CYS A 247 27.81 -19.95 24.49
CA CYS A 247 27.32 -20.18 25.85
C CYS A 247 26.91 -18.88 26.59
N SER A 248 27.50 -17.72 26.26
CA SER A 248 27.13 -16.45 26.90
C SER A 248 25.82 -15.88 26.38
N PHE A 249 25.49 -16.11 25.10
CA PHE A 249 24.30 -15.61 24.43
C PHE A 249 23.03 -16.36 24.86
N THR A 250 23.09 -17.70 24.96
CA THR A 250 22.00 -18.49 25.53
C THR A 250 21.77 -18.18 27.00
N LYS A 251 22.83 -17.89 27.79
CA LYS A 251 22.70 -17.38 29.17
C LYS A 251 22.10 -15.98 29.23
N ALA A 252 22.39 -15.09 28.28
CA ALA A 252 21.81 -13.75 28.19
C ALA A 252 20.32 -13.80 27.80
N ILE A 253 19.95 -14.64 26.84
CA ILE A 253 18.54 -14.91 26.47
C ILE A 253 17.78 -15.53 27.65
N ASN A 254 18.37 -16.54 28.32
CA ASN A 254 17.75 -17.15 29.50
C ASN A 254 17.63 -16.16 30.67
N ARG A 255 18.57 -15.21 30.84
CA ARG A 255 18.48 -14.12 31.83
C ARG A 255 17.38 -13.11 31.49
N CYS A 256 17.23 -12.70 30.22
CA CYS A 256 16.10 -11.90 29.77
C CYS A 256 14.76 -12.61 30.02
N LEU A 257 14.69 -13.91 29.74
CA LEU A 257 13.48 -14.72 29.99
C LEU A 257 13.17 -14.91 31.49
N THR A 258 14.17 -14.85 32.38
CA THR A 258 13.95 -14.84 33.84
C THR A 258 13.54 -13.48 34.42
N ILE A 259 13.89 -12.36 33.78
CA ILE A 259 13.50 -10.99 34.18
C ILE A 259 12.03 -10.71 33.82
N PHE A 260 11.51 -11.38 32.79
CA PHE A 260 10.09 -11.38 32.43
C PHE A 260 9.41 -12.70 32.85
N PRO A 261 9.28 -13.02 34.15
CA PRO A 261 8.54 -14.20 34.55
C PRO A 261 7.06 -14.01 34.18
N LYS A 262 6.33 -15.12 33.98
CA LYS A 262 4.92 -15.23 33.55
C LYS A 262 3.88 -14.36 34.31
N LYS A 263 4.28 -13.54 35.27
CA LYS A 263 3.43 -12.67 36.10
C LYS A 263 4.01 -11.26 36.21
N THR A 264 3.80 -10.46 35.17
CA THR A 264 3.54 -9.02 35.34
C THR A 264 2.23 -8.72 34.63
N ILE A 265 1.15 -9.32 35.15
CA ILE A 265 -0.19 -8.79 34.97
C ILE A 265 -0.31 -7.63 35.95
N ILE A 266 -1.14 -6.63 35.61
CA ILE A 266 -1.59 -5.47 36.39
C ILE A 266 -0.65 -4.26 36.16
N GLU A 267 -1.03 -3.19 35.47
CA GLU A 267 -2.34 -2.64 35.11
C GLU A 267 -2.35 -2.24 33.62
N GLN A 268 -3.54 -2.24 33.04
CA GLN A 268 -3.82 -1.51 31.80
C GLN A 268 -3.06 -0.17 31.82
N PRO A 269 -2.32 0.21 30.76
CA PRO A 269 -2.21 1.62 30.50
C PRO A 269 -3.65 2.07 30.31
N ARG A 270 -4.14 2.83 31.29
CA ARG A 270 -5.45 3.48 31.26
C ARG A 270 -5.76 3.85 29.84
N CYS A 271 -6.95 3.42 29.40
CA CYS A 271 -7.68 4.13 28.40
C CYS A 271 -7.53 5.64 28.66
N TYR A 272 -6.61 6.30 27.95
CA TYR A 272 -7.05 7.49 27.26
C TYR A 272 -8.09 6.98 26.29
N LYS A 273 -9.35 7.06 26.72
CA LYS A 273 -10.50 7.00 25.83
C LYS A 273 -10.29 8.08 24.77
N PHE A 274 -9.59 7.75 23.70
CA PHE A 274 -10.11 8.13 22.40
C PHE A 274 -11.14 7.05 22.06
N LYS A 275 -12.36 7.26 22.58
CA LYS A 275 -13.55 6.82 21.85
C LYS A 275 -13.46 7.47 20.47
N LYS A 276 -12.89 6.77 19.50
CA LYS A 276 -13.32 6.82 18.12
C LYS A 276 -12.95 5.46 17.55
N LYS A 277 -13.97 4.68 17.16
CA LYS A 277 -13.83 3.62 16.15
C LYS A 277 -12.74 4.05 15.16
N ASN A 278 -11.82 3.18 14.74
CA ASN A 278 -11.07 3.42 13.50
C ASN A 278 -12.12 3.58 12.39
N ARG A 279 -12.55 4.82 12.18
CA ARG A 279 -13.55 5.20 11.20
C ARG A 279 -12.81 5.10 9.88
N GLU A 280 -13.30 4.25 8.99
CA GLU A 280 -12.88 4.27 7.60
C GLU A 280 -12.96 5.71 7.07
N ILE A 281 -11.81 6.30 6.76
CA ILE A 281 -11.74 7.68 6.25
C ILE A 281 -12.21 7.65 4.80
N ASN A 282 -13.37 8.25 4.54
CA ASN A 282 -13.88 8.42 3.18
C ASN A 282 -13.32 9.71 2.57
N VAL A 283 -12.57 9.60 1.47
CA VAL A 283 -11.90 10.73 0.81
C VAL A 283 -12.54 11.01 -0.55
N LEU A 284 -12.88 12.27 -0.79
CA LEU A 284 -13.19 12.76 -2.12
C LEU A 284 -11.92 13.32 -2.78
N LEU A 285 -11.45 12.67 -3.83
CA LEU A 285 -10.46 13.24 -4.74
C LEU A 285 -11.17 14.20 -5.71
N LEU A 286 -11.18 15.49 -5.34
CA LEU A 286 -11.81 16.57 -6.11
C LEU A 286 -10.79 17.17 -7.08
N ALA A 287 -10.63 16.55 -8.25
CA ALA A 287 -9.58 16.91 -9.20
C ALA A 287 -10.14 17.77 -10.35
N ALA A 288 -9.65 19.00 -10.52
CA ALA A 288 -9.94 19.82 -11.70
C ALA A 288 -8.94 19.52 -12.83
N THR A 289 -9.04 18.31 -13.40
CA THR A 289 -8.24 17.87 -14.55
C THR A 289 -8.88 16.71 -15.29
N ARG A 290 -8.74 16.67 -16.62
CA ARG A 290 -9.08 15.53 -17.49
C ARG A 290 -7.94 14.52 -17.61
N HIS A 291 -6.74 14.86 -17.14
CA HIS A 291 -5.54 14.04 -17.33
C HIS A 291 -5.57 12.79 -16.45
N ARG A 292 -5.95 11.64 -17.02
CA ARG A 292 -6.09 10.37 -16.29
C ARG A 292 -4.82 9.93 -15.58
N GLY A 293 -3.65 10.18 -16.18
CA GLY A 293 -2.36 9.86 -15.55
C GLY A 293 -2.10 10.66 -14.28
N TYR A 294 -2.56 11.92 -14.21
CA TYR A 294 -2.36 12.79 -13.05
C TYR A 294 -3.27 12.34 -11.91
N ILE A 295 -4.54 12.09 -12.25
CA ILE A 295 -5.53 11.55 -11.30
C ILE A 295 -5.04 10.23 -10.69
N ARG A 296 -4.56 9.30 -11.53
CA ARG A 296 -4.12 7.98 -11.08
C ARG A 296 -2.91 8.07 -10.14
N ASP A 297 -1.95 8.94 -10.43
CA ASP A 297 -0.76 9.08 -9.61
C ASP A 297 -1.08 9.71 -8.23
N VAL A 298 -1.92 10.75 -8.21
CA VAL A 298 -2.41 11.37 -6.97
C VAL A 298 -3.24 10.36 -6.15
N PHE A 299 -4.11 9.59 -6.80
CA PHE A 299 -4.88 8.52 -6.15
C PHE A 299 -3.97 7.52 -5.41
N TYR A 300 -2.88 7.07 -6.03
CA TYR A 300 -1.93 6.17 -5.37
C TYR A 300 -1.17 6.82 -4.21
N SER A 301 -0.87 8.12 -4.31
CA SER A 301 -0.24 8.86 -3.20
C SER A 301 -1.16 8.96 -1.99
N ILE A 302 -2.46 9.20 -2.21
CA ILE A 302 -3.49 9.19 -1.16
C ILE A 302 -3.56 7.83 -0.46
N CYS A 303 -3.50 6.73 -1.22
CA CYS A 303 -3.62 5.37 -0.67
C CYS A 303 -2.35 4.86 0.04
N SER A 304 -1.28 5.66 0.12
CA SER A 304 0.05 5.16 0.48
C SER A 304 0.24 4.76 1.95
N GLN A 305 -0.62 5.23 2.88
CA GLN A 305 -0.61 4.84 4.30
C GLN A 305 -1.88 4.09 4.72
N GLY A 306 -2.43 3.27 3.83
CA GLY A 306 -3.53 2.36 4.19
C GLY A 306 -4.93 2.98 4.12
N ILE A 307 -5.08 4.17 3.51
CA ILE A 307 -6.39 4.59 3.01
C ILE A 307 -6.78 3.64 1.88
N LEU A 308 -7.84 2.86 2.10
CA LEU A 308 -8.27 1.83 1.17
C LEU A 308 -8.78 2.45 -0.14
N PRO A 309 -8.41 1.90 -1.32
CA PRO A 309 -8.83 2.42 -2.63
C PRO A 309 -10.35 2.62 -2.77
N GLU A 310 -11.16 1.74 -2.18
CA GLU A 310 -12.61 1.79 -2.17
C GLU A 310 -13.18 3.02 -1.46
N ASN A 311 -12.43 3.57 -0.51
CA ASN A 311 -12.79 4.75 0.29
C ASN A 311 -12.37 6.07 -0.38
N VAL A 312 -11.69 6.01 -1.53
CA VAL A 312 -11.33 7.19 -2.31
C VAL A 312 -12.23 7.27 -3.53
N LYS A 313 -13.08 8.31 -3.60
CA LYS A 313 -13.95 8.56 -4.76
C LYS A 313 -13.43 9.73 -5.56
N LEU A 314 -13.35 9.56 -6.87
CA LEU A 314 -12.95 10.63 -7.80
C LEU A 314 -14.16 11.49 -8.19
N PHE A 315 -13.98 12.80 -8.16
CA PHE A 315 -14.89 13.75 -8.80
C PHE A 315 -14.11 14.74 -9.67
N GLN A 316 -14.46 14.82 -10.95
CA GLN A 316 -13.82 15.70 -11.91
C GLN A 316 -14.42 17.11 -11.86
N ALA A 317 -13.78 18.00 -11.11
CA ALA A 317 -14.32 19.31 -10.72
C ALA A 317 -14.38 20.32 -11.88
N GLN A 318 -13.63 20.09 -12.96
CA GLN A 318 -13.68 20.88 -14.19
C GLN A 318 -14.88 20.56 -15.08
N LYS A 319 -15.56 19.43 -14.87
CA LYS A 319 -16.69 19.00 -15.71
C LYS A 319 -18.04 19.52 -15.22
N LYS A 320 -18.22 19.55 -13.90
CA LYS A 320 -19.47 19.95 -13.24
C LYS A 320 -19.21 20.30 -11.78
N THR A 321 -20.17 20.94 -11.13
CA THR A 321 -20.12 21.20 -9.68
C THR A 321 -20.74 20.03 -8.90
N ILE A 322 -20.07 19.58 -7.85
CA ILE A 322 -20.58 18.53 -6.96
C ILE A 322 -21.73 19.05 -6.10
N LYS A 323 -22.76 18.23 -5.89
CA LYS A 323 -23.86 18.59 -4.98
C LYS A 323 -23.37 18.58 -3.53
N LYS A 324 -23.75 19.61 -2.75
CA LYS A 324 -23.43 19.73 -1.31
C LYS A 324 -23.67 18.44 -0.53
N LYS A 325 -24.83 17.80 -0.67
CA LYS A 325 -25.16 16.53 0.02
C LYS A 325 -24.14 15.41 -0.24
N ILE A 326 -23.61 15.32 -1.46
CA ILE A 326 -22.59 14.32 -1.83
C ILE A 326 -21.23 14.72 -1.26
N LEU A 327 -20.87 16.00 -1.33
CA LEU A 327 -19.61 16.49 -0.75
C LEU A 327 -19.52 16.17 0.75
N HIS A 328 -20.60 16.43 1.50
CA HIS A 328 -20.66 16.20 2.94
C HIS A 328 -20.76 14.71 3.36
N SER A 329 -20.92 13.76 2.43
CA SER A 329 -20.83 12.33 2.77
C SER A 329 -19.40 11.85 3.00
N PHE A 330 -18.40 12.66 2.62
CA PHE A 330 -16.98 12.35 2.80
C PHE A 330 -16.44 12.92 4.10
N ASP A 331 -15.37 12.33 4.61
CA ASP A 331 -14.65 12.77 5.80
C ASP A 331 -13.56 13.77 5.46
N CYS A 332 -12.94 13.57 4.30
CA CYS A 332 -11.94 14.49 3.76
C CYS A 332 -12.19 14.80 2.28
N VAL A 333 -11.86 16.02 1.87
CA VAL A 333 -11.72 16.40 0.46
C VAL A 333 -10.25 16.68 0.19
N PHE A 334 -9.68 16.02 -0.81
CA PHE A 334 -8.37 16.34 -1.36
C PHE A 334 -8.55 17.00 -2.72
N THR A 335 -8.11 18.25 -2.88
CA THR A 335 -8.37 19.06 -4.08
C THR A 335 -7.10 19.61 -4.73
N PHE A 336 -7.10 19.62 -6.06
CA PHE A 336 -6.06 20.25 -6.87
C PHE A 336 -6.59 20.59 -8.27
N SER A 337 -5.93 21.51 -8.98
CA SER A 337 -6.31 21.96 -10.31
C SER A 337 -5.16 21.99 -11.31
N TYR A 338 -5.46 21.57 -12.54
CA TYR A 338 -4.64 21.77 -13.74
C TYR A 338 -5.43 22.48 -14.84
N GLU A 339 -6.76 22.37 -14.76
CA GLU A 339 -7.75 23.05 -15.58
C GLU A 339 -8.64 23.89 -14.64
N PRO A 340 -9.38 24.89 -15.15
CA PRO A 340 -10.36 25.61 -14.37
C PRO A 340 -11.39 24.67 -13.72
N PHE A 341 -11.75 24.94 -12.47
CA PHE A 341 -12.96 24.38 -11.88
C PHE A 341 -14.18 24.81 -12.70
N HIS A 342 -15.21 23.96 -12.79
CA HIS A 342 -16.44 24.27 -13.52
C HIS A 342 -17.07 25.58 -13.01
N ASP A 343 -17.12 25.74 -11.69
CA ASP A 343 -17.43 27.00 -11.02
C ASP A 343 -16.53 27.19 -9.81
N SER A 344 -15.44 27.94 -9.99
CA SER A 344 -14.45 28.18 -8.93
C SER A 344 -14.99 28.95 -7.73
N LYS A 345 -16.02 29.81 -7.91
CA LYS A 345 -16.63 30.57 -6.82
C LYS A 345 -17.53 29.66 -5.98
N GLU A 346 -18.36 28.86 -6.64
CA GLU A 346 -19.24 27.92 -5.94
C GLU A 346 -18.45 26.82 -5.24
N TYR A 347 -17.38 26.29 -5.84
CA TYR A 347 -16.50 25.36 -5.13
C TYR A 347 -15.87 25.97 -3.88
N GLY A 348 -15.47 27.25 -3.92
CA GLY A 348 -14.96 27.91 -2.72
C GLY A 348 -16.00 28.03 -1.61
N LYS A 349 -17.25 28.33 -1.95
CA LYS A 349 -18.36 28.33 -0.99
C LYS A 349 -18.60 26.93 -0.41
N LEU A 350 -18.71 25.92 -1.27
CA LEU A 350 -18.93 24.52 -0.86
C LEU A 350 -17.81 23.98 0.04
N LEU A 351 -16.55 24.30 -0.26
CA LEU A 351 -15.41 23.89 0.56
C LEU A 351 -15.36 24.62 1.90
N SER A 352 -15.78 25.89 1.94
CA SER A 352 -15.93 26.64 3.19
C SER A 352 -16.99 25.99 4.08
N ASP A 353 -18.20 25.78 3.54
CA ASP A 353 -19.30 25.09 4.21
C ASP A 353 -18.89 23.69 4.71
N PHE A 354 -18.11 22.97 3.91
CA PHE A 354 -17.63 21.62 4.24
C PHE A 354 -16.72 21.63 5.46
N VAL A 355 -15.72 22.51 5.48
CA VAL A 355 -14.80 22.62 6.63
C VAL A 355 -15.53 23.14 7.86
N GLU A 356 -16.42 24.13 7.71
CA GLU A 356 -17.25 24.63 8.82
C GLU A 356 -18.19 23.56 9.40
N SER A 357 -18.46 22.47 8.67
CA SER A 357 -19.21 21.32 9.19
C SER A 357 -18.36 20.32 9.98
N GLY A 358 -17.11 20.65 10.30
CA GLY A 358 -16.22 19.81 11.11
C GLY A 358 -15.48 18.73 10.31
N LYS A 359 -15.20 19.01 9.02
CA LYS A 359 -14.59 18.07 8.09
C LYS A 359 -13.20 18.53 7.64
N GLY A 360 -12.40 17.58 7.14
CA GLY A 360 -11.02 17.82 6.74
C GLY A 360 -10.86 18.20 5.27
N LEU A 361 -10.12 19.25 4.97
CA LEU A 361 -9.81 19.68 3.61
C LEU A 361 -8.30 19.71 3.40
N VAL A 362 -7.81 19.04 2.36
CA VAL A 362 -6.43 19.13 1.89
C VAL A 362 -6.41 19.81 0.53
N ILE A 363 -5.71 20.95 0.43
CA ILE A 363 -5.55 21.72 -0.80
C ILE A 363 -4.09 21.61 -1.25
N CYS A 364 -3.85 21.15 -2.47
CA CYS A 364 -2.54 21.32 -3.10
C CYS A 364 -2.46 22.69 -3.76
N ALA A 365 -1.62 23.57 -3.22
CA ALA A 365 -1.63 25.00 -3.52
C ALA A 365 -1.46 25.28 -5.01
N SER A 366 -0.29 24.98 -5.60
CA SER A 366 0.03 25.06 -7.04
C SER A 366 -0.93 25.95 -7.86
N ASP A 367 -1.59 25.44 -8.91
CA ASP A 367 -2.57 26.20 -9.68
C ASP A 367 -3.86 26.53 -8.88
N SER A 368 -4.19 25.80 -7.81
CA SER A 368 -5.43 25.97 -7.01
C SER A 368 -5.45 27.21 -6.12
N LEU A 369 -4.30 27.69 -5.68
CA LEU A 369 -4.10 28.92 -4.89
C LEU A 369 -3.26 29.95 -5.66
N ARG A 370 -3.23 29.85 -6.99
CA ARG A 370 -2.62 30.87 -7.83
C ARG A 370 -3.48 32.12 -7.85
N LYS A 371 -2.93 33.23 -7.38
CA LYS A 371 -3.60 34.52 -7.26
C LYS A 371 -4.11 34.98 -8.63
N ASN A 372 -5.38 35.40 -8.67
CA ASN A 372 -6.04 35.97 -9.86
C ASN A 372 -5.99 35.09 -11.12
N HIS A 373 -5.89 33.76 -10.97
CA HIS A 373 -5.79 32.85 -12.11
C HIS A 373 -7.06 32.03 -12.32
N VAL A 374 -7.37 31.70 -13.58
CA VAL A 374 -8.58 30.95 -13.97
C VAL A 374 -8.60 29.51 -13.44
N ARG A 375 -7.42 28.94 -13.15
CA ARG A 375 -7.28 27.61 -12.54
C ARG A 375 -7.33 27.62 -11.01
N GLY A 376 -7.32 28.81 -10.40
CA GLY A 376 -7.42 28.98 -8.96
C GLY A 376 -8.84 28.78 -8.45
N LEU A 377 -8.95 28.34 -7.20
CA LEU A 377 -10.17 28.48 -6.41
C LEU A 377 -10.50 29.97 -6.24
N LYS A 378 -11.77 30.27 -6.03
CA LYS A 378 -12.26 31.63 -5.73
C LYS A 378 -13.24 31.56 -4.56
N GLY A 379 -13.74 32.71 -4.11
CA GLY A 379 -14.77 32.77 -3.07
C GLY A 379 -14.20 32.65 -1.67
N THR A 380 -15.07 32.28 -0.73
CA THR A 380 -14.83 32.40 0.72
C THR A 380 -13.68 31.57 1.25
N ILE A 381 -13.36 30.43 0.60
CA ILE A 381 -12.30 29.52 1.06
C ILE A 381 -10.91 30.17 1.05
N LEU A 382 -10.72 31.25 0.28
CA LEU A 382 -9.45 31.97 0.22
C LEU A 382 -9.24 32.93 1.41
N GLY A 383 -10.23 33.08 2.29
CA GLY A 383 -10.16 33.97 3.44
C GLY A 383 -9.14 33.51 4.50
N ARG A 384 -8.64 34.46 5.29
CA ARG A 384 -7.67 34.23 6.38
C ARG A 384 -8.17 33.23 7.43
N LYS A 385 -9.49 33.19 7.62
CA LYS A 385 -10.17 32.20 8.46
C LYS A 385 -9.80 30.76 8.08
N TYR A 386 -9.52 30.46 6.81
CA TYR A 386 -9.34 29.10 6.32
C TYR A 386 -7.91 28.76 5.94
N LEU A 387 -7.24 29.63 5.18
CA LEU A 387 -5.90 29.31 4.67
C LEU A 387 -4.83 29.70 5.69
N PRO A 388 -3.77 28.89 5.89
CA PRO A 388 -2.62 29.23 6.71
C PRO A 388 -1.71 30.30 6.08
N PHE A 389 -1.81 30.50 4.77
CA PHE A 389 -1.11 31.54 4.01
C PHE A 389 -1.92 31.97 2.79
N ALA A 390 -1.70 33.19 2.32
CA ALA A 390 -2.47 33.75 1.22
C ALA A 390 -2.14 33.09 -0.13
N PRO A 391 -3.11 33.03 -1.07
CA PRO A 391 -2.84 32.76 -2.48
C PRO A 391 -1.75 33.68 -3.03
N GLY A 392 -0.91 33.15 -3.93
CA GLY A 392 0.29 33.86 -4.37
C GLY A 392 0.66 33.59 -5.82
N VAL A 393 1.92 33.86 -6.15
CA VAL A 393 2.45 33.71 -7.51
C VAL A 393 2.90 32.27 -7.71
N LEU A 394 2.49 31.64 -8.81
CA LEU A 394 2.98 30.31 -9.16
C LEU A 394 4.45 30.40 -9.60
N ILE A 395 5.32 29.74 -8.85
CA ILE A 395 6.72 29.53 -9.20
C ILE A 395 6.87 28.18 -9.87
N HIS A 396 7.69 28.15 -10.92
CA HIS A 396 8.13 26.93 -11.56
C HIS A 396 9.56 27.07 -12.11
N ASN A 397 10.16 25.99 -12.59
CA ASN A 397 11.56 25.91 -13.05
C ASN A 397 12.58 26.36 -11.99
N HIS A 398 12.21 26.22 -10.72
CA HIS A 398 13.06 26.56 -9.59
C HIS A 398 13.13 25.34 -8.66
N PRO A 399 14.10 24.43 -8.86
CA PRO A 399 14.21 23.22 -8.05
C PRO A 399 14.30 23.58 -6.56
N SER A 400 13.53 22.91 -5.72
CA SER A 400 13.51 23.18 -4.27
C SER A 400 13.09 21.94 -3.52
N LYS A 401 13.70 21.74 -2.35
CA LYS A 401 13.48 20.57 -1.48
C LYS A 401 12.93 20.99 -0.12
N LEU A 402 12.56 20.01 0.69
CA LEU A 402 12.26 20.19 2.10
C LEU A 402 13.41 20.94 2.77
N GLY A 403 13.12 22.12 3.31
CA GLY A 403 14.03 22.91 4.11
C GLY A 403 13.75 22.70 5.59
N LYS A 404 13.45 23.79 6.30
CA LYS A 404 13.23 23.77 7.75
C LYS A 404 11.92 23.08 8.11
N ILE A 405 11.97 22.15 9.07
CA ILE A 405 10.78 21.59 9.72
C ILE A 405 10.53 22.40 11.00
N LEU A 406 9.49 23.23 10.98
CA LEU A 406 9.15 24.14 12.08
C LEU A 406 8.49 23.39 13.25
N ASN A 407 7.68 22.38 12.94
CA ASN A 407 7.05 21.52 13.94
C ASN A 407 7.33 20.03 13.64
N PRO A 408 8.48 19.48 14.10
CA PRO A 408 8.89 18.12 13.79
C PRO A 408 8.03 17.04 14.45
N HIS A 409 7.30 17.38 15.52
CA HIS A 409 6.39 16.47 16.21
C HIS A 409 4.98 16.47 15.61
N HIS A 410 4.70 17.35 14.63
CA HIS A 410 3.39 17.43 14.01
C HIS A 410 3.03 16.10 13.32
N PRO A 411 1.79 15.58 13.43
CA PRO A 411 1.40 14.29 12.85
C PRO A 411 1.66 14.19 11.34
N ILE A 412 1.58 15.30 10.60
CA ILE A 412 1.91 15.35 9.18
C ILE A 412 3.36 14.95 8.90
N MET A 413 4.28 15.29 9.80
CA MET A 413 5.71 15.03 9.67
C MET A 413 6.12 13.63 10.11
N LYS A 414 5.19 12.79 10.59
CA LYS A 414 5.50 11.43 11.05
C LYS A 414 6.13 10.60 9.92
N GLY A 415 7.42 10.33 10.05
CA GLY A 415 8.22 9.57 9.09
C GLY A 415 8.62 10.35 7.82
N VAL A 416 8.24 11.63 7.71
CA VAL A 416 8.63 12.49 6.58
C VAL A 416 10.01 13.07 6.90
N THR A 417 11.01 12.64 6.15
CA THR A 417 12.41 13.05 6.32
C THR A 417 12.96 13.77 5.10
N SER A 418 12.32 13.61 3.94
CA SER A 418 12.75 14.18 2.67
C SER A 418 11.58 14.53 1.76
N PHE A 419 11.70 15.62 1.02
CA PHE A 419 10.84 15.93 -0.12
C PHE A 419 11.68 16.68 -1.16
N ASP A 420 11.60 16.26 -2.42
CA ASP A 420 12.27 16.94 -3.53
C ASP A 420 11.22 17.24 -4.60
N GLY A 421 10.99 18.54 -4.86
CA GLY A 421 9.96 19.03 -5.78
C GLY A 421 10.26 18.82 -7.27
N GLY A 422 11.46 18.32 -7.61
CA GLY A 422 11.91 18.14 -8.98
C GLY A 422 12.44 19.43 -9.60
N LYS A 423 12.67 19.40 -10.92
CA LYS A 423 13.20 20.55 -11.67
C LYS A 423 12.22 21.71 -11.76
N ASP A 424 10.93 21.40 -11.92
CA ASP A 424 9.95 22.44 -12.14
C ASP A 424 9.40 22.97 -10.81
N THR A 425 9.36 22.17 -9.72
CA THR A 425 8.75 22.49 -8.41
C THR A 425 7.63 23.54 -8.49
N PHE A 426 6.46 23.13 -8.95
CA PHE A 426 5.30 24.02 -9.03
C PHE A 426 4.74 24.30 -7.63
N HIS A 427 4.98 25.50 -7.11
CA HIS A 427 4.52 25.93 -5.79
C HIS A 427 4.12 27.41 -5.81
N ILE A 428 3.43 27.86 -4.79
CA ILE A 428 3.04 29.26 -4.61
C ILE A 428 4.11 29.99 -3.80
N GLN A 429 4.62 31.10 -4.33
CA GLN A 429 5.35 32.08 -3.55
C GLN A 429 4.36 33.08 -2.92
N THR A 430 4.46 33.26 -1.62
CA THR A 430 3.62 34.16 -0.83
C THR A 430 4.38 34.67 0.39
N ASP A 431 4.28 35.98 0.64
CA ASP A 431 4.87 36.63 1.82
C ASP A 431 3.84 36.85 2.93
N THR A 432 2.60 36.39 2.73
CA THR A 432 1.49 36.60 3.66
C THR A 432 1.13 35.29 4.35
N ILE A 433 1.67 35.10 5.55
CA ILE A 433 1.28 34.03 6.48
C ILE A 433 0.12 34.54 7.35
N HIS A 434 -0.93 33.74 7.51
CA HIS A 434 -2.07 34.11 8.34
C HIS A 434 -1.85 33.61 9.77
N GLN A 435 -2.08 34.46 10.76
CA GLN A 435 -1.83 34.16 12.18
C GLN A 435 -2.78 33.07 12.72
N GLU A 436 -3.90 32.86 12.05
CA GLU A 436 -4.88 31.82 12.35
C GLU A 436 -4.35 30.41 12.02
N GLY A 437 -3.37 30.30 11.13
CA GLY A 437 -2.75 29.03 10.75
C GLY A 437 -1.34 28.85 11.30
N GLU A 438 -0.86 27.61 11.21
CA GLU A 438 0.49 27.21 11.60
C GLU A 438 1.24 26.70 10.37
N ILE A 439 2.47 27.16 10.16
CA ILE A 439 3.38 26.58 9.15
C ILE A 439 4.17 25.46 9.81
N ILE A 440 4.09 24.26 9.21
CA ILE A 440 4.68 23.04 9.77
C ILE A 440 6.08 22.79 9.20
N ALA A 441 6.26 23.08 7.91
CA ALA A 441 7.53 22.94 7.21
C ALA A 441 7.63 23.94 6.05
N GLU A 442 8.86 24.25 5.67
CA GLU A 442 9.23 25.19 4.60
C GLU A 442 10.08 24.49 3.54
N TYR A 443 10.12 25.07 2.35
CA TYR A 443 11.16 24.79 1.36
C TYR A 443 12.50 25.40 1.80
N GLU A 444 13.61 24.97 1.18
CA GLU A 444 14.95 25.53 1.40
C GLU A 444 15.03 27.06 1.16
N ASN A 445 14.14 27.61 0.32
CA ASN A 445 14.05 29.04 0.04
C ASN A 445 13.16 29.82 1.03
N GLY A 446 12.72 29.20 2.13
CA GLY A 446 11.88 29.81 3.16
C GLY A 446 10.39 29.93 2.82
N GLN A 447 9.96 29.50 1.62
CA GLN A 447 8.54 29.48 1.29
C GLN A 447 7.81 28.35 2.05
N PRO A 448 6.55 28.55 2.47
CA PRO A 448 5.79 27.49 3.15
C PRO A 448 5.69 26.23 2.28
N LEU A 449 5.95 25.06 2.85
CA LEU A 449 5.71 23.76 2.21
C LEU A 449 4.42 23.13 2.71
N ILE A 450 4.19 23.18 4.03
CA ILE A 450 2.99 22.66 4.68
C ILE A 450 2.47 23.73 5.63
N GLY A 451 1.19 24.09 5.48
CA GLY A 451 0.48 24.90 6.47
C GLY A 451 -0.81 24.21 6.91
N VAL A 452 -1.23 24.45 8.14
CA VAL A 452 -2.48 23.93 8.71
C VAL A 452 -3.27 25.04 9.37
N ASN A 453 -4.60 24.95 9.33
CA ASN A 453 -5.49 25.83 10.08
C ASN A 453 -6.67 25.02 10.62
N VAL A 454 -6.90 25.11 11.94
CA VAL A 454 -7.96 24.39 12.65
C VAL A 454 -9.13 25.34 12.89
N ILE A 455 -10.28 25.04 12.31
CA ILE A 455 -11.50 25.84 12.40
C ILE A 455 -12.29 25.40 13.62
N LYS A 456 -12.02 26.06 14.75
CA LYS A 456 -12.68 25.79 16.02
C LYS A 456 -14.15 26.22 15.96
N LYS A 457 -15.03 25.37 16.51
CA LYS A 457 -16.41 25.74 16.86
C LYS A 457 -16.61 25.54 18.35
N ASP A 458 -17.34 26.45 18.98
CA ASP A 458 -17.81 26.29 20.33
C ASP A 458 -18.69 25.02 20.37
N TYR A 459 -18.12 23.93 20.90
CA TYR A 459 -18.81 22.66 21.21
C TYR A 459 -19.10 21.66 20.05
N GLN A 460 -18.47 21.78 18.87
CA GLN A 460 -18.56 20.79 17.77
C GLN A 460 -17.18 20.24 17.33
N GLN A 461 -17.15 19.15 16.53
CA GLN A 461 -15.92 18.66 15.89
C GLN A 461 -15.29 19.77 15.05
N ASN A 462 -13.97 19.98 15.16
CA ASN A 462 -13.30 21.07 14.46
C ASN A 462 -13.21 20.77 12.96
N GLY A 463 -13.31 21.82 12.14
CA GLY A 463 -12.88 21.75 10.76
C GLY A 463 -11.36 21.83 10.66
N CYS A 464 -10.78 21.29 9.59
CA CYS A 464 -9.34 21.37 9.39
C CYS A 464 -9.01 21.67 7.93
N VAL A 465 -8.14 22.65 7.69
CA VAL A 465 -7.57 22.91 6.36
C VAL A 465 -6.08 22.63 6.43
N VAL A 466 -5.60 21.75 5.55
CA VAL A 466 -4.19 21.54 5.30
C VAL A 466 -3.88 22.04 3.90
N VAL A 467 -2.89 22.92 3.78
CA VAL A 467 -2.39 23.36 2.49
C VAL A 467 -1.00 22.75 2.27
N LEU A 468 -0.91 21.92 1.24
CA LEU A 468 0.35 21.40 0.73
C LEU A 468 0.80 22.29 -0.42
N ASN A 469 1.89 23.03 -0.24
CA ASN A 469 2.40 23.94 -1.27
C ASN A 469 3.19 23.22 -2.36
N ILE A 470 2.53 22.26 -3.00
CA ILE A 470 3.10 21.37 -3.99
C ILE A 470 2.17 21.26 -5.19
N TRP A 471 2.74 20.84 -6.31
CA TRP A 471 1.99 20.16 -7.35
C TRP A 471 1.89 18.66 -7.00
N PRO A 472 0.68 18.07 -6.93
CA PRO A 472 0.52 16.77 -6.29
C PRO A 472 0.94 15.58 -7.16
N VAL A 473 1.14 15.77 -8.46
CA VAL A 473 1.54 14.69 -9.37
C VAL A 473 3.05 14.48 -9.28
N SER A 474 3.46 13.24 -9.05
CA SER A 474 4.85 12.80 -8.97
C SER A 474 5.49 12.61 -10.34
N ASP A 475 6.81 12.54 -10.35
CA ASP A 475 7.56 12.31 -11.59
C ASP A 475 7.35 10.91 -12.20
N LYS A 476 6.61 9.99 -11.54
CA LYS A 476 6.20 8.70 -12.16
C LYS A 476 5.44 8.89 -13.47
N VAL A 477 4.78 10.04 -13.65
CA VAL A 477 3.97 10.30 -14.85
C VAL A 477 4.79 10.84 -16.03
N ARG A 478 5.86 11.60 -15.78
CA ARG A 478 6.67 12.24 -16.83
C ARG A 478 8.03 11.58 -17.05
N ASN A 479 8.61 10.98 -16.01
CA ASN A 479 9.93 10.34 -16.01
C ASN A 479 11.06 11.25 -16.55
N LYS A 480 11.06 12.53 -16.15
CA LYS A 480 12.02 13.56 -16.61
C LYS A 480 12.63 14.38 -15.46
N LYS A 481 12.37 13.99 -14.21
CA LYS A 481 12.64 14.75 -12.98
C LYS A 481 12.00 16.14 -12.99
N SER A 482 10.90 16.33 -13.72
CA SER A 482 10.19 17.60 -13.80
C SER A 482 9.31 17.83 -12.58
N PHE A 483 8.68 16.77 -12.06
CA PHE A 483 7.84 16.82 -10.88
C PHE A 483 8.55 16.24 -9.65
N TRP A 484 7.86 16.23 -8.50
CA TRP A 484 8.45 15.76 -7.25
C TRP A 484 8.89 14.29 -7.33
N LEU A 485 10.02 13.97 -6.69
CA LEU A 485 10.70 12.69 -6.85
C LEU A 485 10.02 11.59 -6.04
N PRO A 486 9.56 10.50 -6.68
CA PRO A 486 8.91 9.36 -6.01
C PRO A 486 9.73 8.63 -4.96
N SER A 487 11.05 8.82 -4.97
CA SER A 487 11.99 8.25 -4.01
C SER A 487 12.05 9.02 -2.68
N THR A 488 11.33 10.15 -2.59
CA THR A 488 11.20 10.97 -1.37
C THR A 488 9.83 10.76 -0.71
N ASP A 489 9.60 11.37 0.45
CA ASP A 489 8.44 11.08 1.30
C ASP A 489 7.15 11.83 0.89
N GLY A 490 7.04 12.28 -0.37
CA GLY A 490 5.90 13.07 -0.87
C GLY A 490 4.55 12.35 -0.73
N SER A 491 4.47 11.05 -1.04
CA SER A 491 3.24 10.27 -0.86
C SER A 491 2.87 10.14 0.63
N LEU A 492 3.86 9.94 1.51
CA LEU A 492 3.67 9.85 2.95
C LEU A 492 3.14 11.18 3.51
N MET A 493 3.74 12.30 3.10
CA MET A 493 3.29 13.66 3.46
C MET A 493 1.84 13.94 3.01
N ILE A 494 1.46 13.52 1.79
CA ILE A 494 0.08 13.61 1.29
C ILE A 494 -0.88 12.79 2.16
N SER A 495 -0.52 11.53 2.45
CA SER A 495 -1.39 10.64 3.22
C SER A 495 -1.53 11.08 4.68
N ASN A 496 -0.44 11.52 5.32
CA ASN A 496 -0.47 12.03 6.69
C ASN A 496 -1.33 13.30 6.80
N SER A 497 -1.29 14.17 5.79
CA SER A 497 -2.14 15.37 5.69
C SER A 497 -3.62 15.04 5.71
N ILE A 498 -4.04 14.00 4.99
CA ILE A 498 -5.45 13.56 4.97
C ILE A 498 -5.86 12.99 6.32
N VAL A 499 -5.03 12.12 6.90
CA VAL A 499 -5.29 11.53 8.23
C VAL A 499 -5.39 12.62 9.29
N TYR A 500 -4.47 13.59 9.28
CA TYR A 500 -4.51 14.73 10.20
C TYR A 500 -5.78 15.55 10.02
N ALA A 501 -6.11 15.96 8.78
CA ALA A 501 -7.27 16.81 8.51
C ALA A 501 -8.61 16.20 8.98
N THR A 502 -8.72 14.88 9.05
CA THR A 502 -9.93 14.17 9.53
C THR A 502 -10.03 14.02 11.04
N ASN A 503 -8.93 14.26 11.77
CA ASN A 503 -8.81 14.02 13.20
C ASN A 503 -8.53 15.28 14.02
N CYS A 504 -8.63 16.46 13.40
CA CYS A 504 -8.89 17.71 14.09
C CYS A 504 -10.34 17.69 14.68
#